data_AF-K9ZLG3-F1
#
_entry.id   AF-K9ZLG3-F1
#
_cell.length_a   1.000
_cell.length_b   1.000
_cell.length_c   1.000
_cell.angle_alpha   90.00
_cell.angle_beta   90.00
_cell.angle_gamma   90.00
#
_symmetry.space_group_name_H-M   'P 1'
#
loop_
_entity.id
_entity.type
_entity.pdbx_description
1 polymer ?
#
loop_
_entity_poly.entity_id
_entity_poly.type
_entity_poly.pdbx_seq_one_letter_code
_entity_poly.pdbx_strand_id
1 'polypeptide(L)'
;MTEKNRSQWDLCRFIKTLTYFEVFPALNWVEKLFQSHPQDNQNQPNGGSKMGVILVAGATGGVGKRVVKRLSAQGYKVRCLVRDIEKARLIVGNDVDLVAGDITKPETLNSLVMSNIQAVICCTAVRVQPVEGDTPDRAKYNQGVKFYLPEIVGDTPENVEYKGVKNLVEAAAKYLPNTGEKAIFDFTQPSEELKNIWGALDDVVMGGVSASNFQILEKIALFAGNVSTANSGGFASVRTKNFSPPIDLSGYTGVKLRLKGDGQRYKIFLRTESTWDGVGYSYAFDTVANTWIDITIPFADLTPVFRAKSVKDCPPIDSSKVCSFQLMLSKFEYDGALNPKFNPGSFALEIESIKAFGGESLPQFVFISSAGVTRPGRPGINLDEEPPAVRLNDQLGGILTWKLRGEDSLRDSGIPYTIIRPCALTEATGGKELIFEQGDNIRGKISRDDVAEICIQSLQQPKARNLTFEVKQGENNANSMNWNQIFSSLKPDK
;
A
#
# COMPACT_ATOMS: atom_id res chain seq x y z
N MET A 1 -5.05 -13.33 -64.68
CA MET A 1 -5.07 -14.51 -63.81
C MET A 1 -5.18 -14.00 -62.38
N THR A 2 -6.42 -13.70 -61.97
CA THR A 2 -7.26 -14.54 -61.08
C THR A 2 -6.81 -14.44 -59.62
N GLU A 3 -7.64 -13.75 -58.84
CA GLU A 3 -7.77 -13.93 -57.40
C GLU A 3 -7.63 -15.42 -57.03
N LYS A 4 -6.79 -15.72 -56.03
CA LYS A 4 -7.09 -16.65 -54.92
C LYS A 4 -5.80 -17.09 -54.23
N ASN A 5 -5.44 -16.36 -53.20
CA ASN A 5 -5.11 -16.96 -51.91
C ASN A 5 -5.35 -15.93 -50.79
N ARG A 6 -6.49 -15.21 -50.84
CA ARG A 6 -6.99 -14.52 -49.64
C ARG A 6 -7.49 -15.60 -48.69
N SER A 7 -6.85 -15.73 -47.54
CA SER A 7 -7.36 -16.54 -46.44
C SER A 7 -8.76 -16.06 -46.07
N GLN A 8 -9.67 -17.00 -45.82
CA GLN A 8 -11.08 -16.73 -45.54
C GLN A 8 -11.22 -15.82 -44.31
N TRP A 9 -11.91 -14.69 -44.46
CA TRP A 9 -12.18 -13.78 -43.36
C TRP A 9 -13.24 -14.36 -42.41
N ASP A 10 -13.01 -14.23 -41.11
CA ASP A 10 -13.83 -14.87 -40.06
C ASP A 10 -14.82 -13.87 -39.45
N LEU A 11 -16.01 -13.78 -40.09
CA LEU A 11 -17.12 -12.95 -39.63
C LEU A 11 -17.62 -13.35 -38.23
N CYS A 12 -17.57 -14.65 -37.89
CA CYS A 12 -18.00 -15.12 -36.57
C CYS A 12 -17.08 -14.61 -35.47
N ARG A 13 -15.76 -14.61 -35.69
CA ARG A 13 -14.79 -14.04 -34.74
C ARG A 13 -14.93 -12.52 -34.62
N PHE A 14 -15.20 -11.83 -35.73
CA PHE A 14 -15.52 -10.41 -35.71
C PHE A 14 -16.73 -10.09 -34.81
N ILE A 15 -17.85 -10.80 -34.99
CA ILE A 15 -19.05 -10.62 -34.17
C ILE A 15 -18.76 -10.95 -32.70
N LYS A 16 -18.06 -12.04 -32.41
CA LYS A 16 -17.67 -12.42 -31.04
C LYS A 16 -16.86 -11.33 -30.34
N THR A 17 -15.90 -10.70 -31.03
CA THR A 17 -15.14 -9.56 -30.49
C THR A 17 -16.07 -8.40 -30.14
N LEU A 18 -16.97 -7.99 -31.04
CA LEU A 18 -17.89 -6.89 -30.77
C LEU A 18 -18.87 -7.18 -29.63
N THR A 19 -19.32 -8.42 -29.49
CA THR A 19 -20.18 -8.85 -28.37
C THR A 19 -19.41 -8.85 -27.05
N TYR A 20 -18.19 -9.39 -27.01
CA TYR A 20 -17.39 -9.45 -25.78
C TYR A 20 -17.13 -8.07 -25.16
N PHE A 21 -16.98 -7.05 -26.01
CA PHE A 21 -16.74 -5.67 -25.59
C PHE A 21 -17.99 -4.78 -25.62
N GLU A 22 -19.18 -5.39 -25.68
CA GLU A 22 -20.47 -4.71 -25.50
C GLU A 22 -20.70 -3.54 -26.48
N VAL A 23 -20.18 -3.65 -27.71
CA VAL A 23 -20.27 -2.59 -28.73
C VAL A 23 -21.70 -2.42 -29.26
N PHE A 24 -22.51 -3.47 -29.21
CA PHE A 24 -23.93 -3.44 -29.57
C PHE A 24 -24.82 -3.56 -28.32
N PRO A 25 -25.63 -2.55 -27.97
CA PRO A 25 -26.57 -2.63 -26.84
C PRO A 25 -27.67 -3.68 -27.03
N ALA A 26 -28.01 -4.01 -28.29
CA ALA A 26 -29.23 -4.71 -28.68
C ALA A 26 -29.23 -6.24 -28.46
N LEU A 27 -28.16 -6.82 -27.91
CA LEU A 27 -28.15 -8.24 -27.49
C LEU A 27 -28.30 -8.42 -25.96
N ASN A 28 -28.12 -7.36 -25.17
CA ASN A 28 -28.19 -7.39 -23.69
C ASN A 28 -29.60 -7.21 -23.11
N TRP A 29 -30.65 -7.06 -23.93
CA TRP A 29 -32.02 -6.89 -23.41
C TRP A 29 -32.63 -8.19 -22.88
N VAL A 30 -32.21 -9.34 -23.40
CA VAL A 30 -32.73 -10.65 -22.97
C VAL A 30 -32.17 -11.06 -21.60
N GLU A 31 -30.93 -10.69 -21.26
CA GLU A 31 -30.34 -10.94 -19.93
C GLU A 31 -30.86 -9.98 -18.85
N LYS A 32 -31.20 -8.73 -19.22
CA LYS A 32 -31.75 -7.73 -18.28
C LYS A 32 -33.16 -8.04 -17.78
N LEU A 33 -33.87 -9.01 -18.37
CA LEU A 33 -35.23 -9.38 -17.94
C LEU A 33 -35.26 -10.30 -16.70
N PHE A 34 -34.12 -10.88 -16.30
CA PHE A 34 -34.05 -11.90 -15.24
C PHE A 34 -33.28 -11.50 -13.97
N GLN A 35 -32.81 -10.25 -13.85
CA GLN A 35 -32.09 -9.80 -12.67
C GLN A 35 -32.89 -8.76 -11.89
N SER A 36 -33.61 -9.22 -10.87
CA SER A 36 -34.21 -8.38 -9.84
C SER A 36 -33.12 -7.62 -9.07
N HIS A 37 -33.15 -6.29 -9.14
CA HIS A 37 -32.30 -5.41 -8.33
C HIS A 37 -32.95 -5.14 -6.97
N PRO A 38 -32.30 -5.45 -5.84
CA PRO A 38 -32.56 -4.73 -4.60
C PRO A 38 -31.92 -3.34 -4.69
N GLN A 39 -32.72 -2.30 -4.48
CA GLN A 39 -32.23 -0.95 -4.24
C GLN A 39 -31.45 -0.92 -2.93
N ASP A 40 -30.18 -0.53 -2.96
CA ASP A 40 -29.43 -0.20 -1.76
C ASP A 40 -29.07 1.29 -1.73
N ASN A 41 -29.37 1.89 -0.60
CA ASN A 41 -29.42 3.33 -0.38
C ASN A 41 -28.04 4.00 -0.41
N GLN A 42 -28.04 5.21 -0.96
CA GLN A 42 -26.93 6.15 -1.00
C GLN A 42 -26.46 6.52 0.42
N ASN A 43 -25.18 6.24 0.70
CA ASN A 43 -24.28 7.04 1.53
C ASN A 43 -22.87 6.44 1.45
N GLN A 44 -22.07 6.89 0.47
CA GLN A 44 -20.64 6.59 0.39
C GLN A 44 -19.84 7.88 0.62
N PRO A 45 -18.94 7.94 1.62
CA PRO A 45 -17.96 9.01 1.72
C PRO A 45 -16.80 8.76 0.75
N ASN A 46 -16.25 9.88 0.25
CA ASN A 46 -15.22 10.01 -0.78
C ASN A 46 -13.97 9.14 -0.59
N GLY A 47 -13.48 8.58 -1.71
CA GLY A 47 -12.08 8.68 -2.12
C GLY A 47 -11.00 8.08 -1.20
N GLY A 48 -11.04 6.77 -0.99
CA GLY A 48 -9.93 6.00 -0.43
C GLY A 48 -10.23 4.52 -0.56
N SER A 49 -9.37 3.77 -1.27
CA SER A 49 -9.38 2.31 -1.25
C SER A 49 -9.53 1.83 0.19
N LYS A 50 -10.60 1.09 0.51
CA LYS A 50 -10.80 0.50 1.84
C LYS A 50 -9.58 -0.36 2.16
N MET A 51 -8.74 0.15 3.06
CA MET A 51 -7.40 -0.36 3.36
C MET A 51 -7.44 -1.82 3.83
N GLY A 52 -6.34 -2.52 3.58
CA GLY A 52 -6.03 -3.83 4.14
C GLY A 52 -5.83 -3.75 5.66
N VAL A 53 -5.24 -4.79 6.25
CA VAL A 53 -5.23 -4.96 7.71
C VAL A 53 -4.18 -4.06 8.37
N ILE A 54 -4.54 -3.35 9.45
CA ILE A 54 -3.58 -2.68 10.34
C ILE A 54 -3.29 -3.61 11.52
N LEU A 55 -2.04 -4.04 11.67
CA LEU A 55 -1.59 -4.85 12.79
C LEU A 55 -1.23 -3.96 13.98
N VAL A 56 -1.84 -4.19 15.14
CA VAL A 56 -1.52 -3.46 16.38
C VAL A 56 -0.83 -4.41 17.36
N ALA A 57 0.46 -4.20 17.60
CA ALA A 57 1.23 -4.89 18.63
C ALA A 57 1.13 -4.13 19.95
N GLY A 58 0.90 -4.82 21.07
CA GLY A 58 0.60 -4.16 22.35
C GLY A 58 -0.83 -3.61 22.42
N ALA A 59 -1.76 -4.22 21.68
CA ALA A 59 -3.17 -3.80 21.56
C ALA A 59 -3.93 -3.72 22.90
N THR A 60 -3.54 -4.50 23.91
CA THR A 60 -4.18 -4.49 25.24
C THR A 60 -3.57 -3.47 26.21
N GLY A 61 -2.51 -2.76 25.77
CA GLY A 61 -1.83 -1.73 26.54
C GLY A 61 -2.63 -0.42 26.66
N GLY A 62 -2.12 0.51 27.46
CA GLY A 62 -2.79 1.78 27.72
C GLY A 62 -3.07 2.62 26.47
N VAL A 63 -2.10 2.71 25.55
CA VAL A 63 -2.27 3.40 24.25
C VAL A 63 -2.88 2.46 23.21
N GLY A 64 -2.42 1.21 23.14
CA GLY A 64 -2.87 0.23 22.13
C GLY A 64 -4.40 0.06 22.08
N LYS A 65 -5.07 -0.04 23.23
CA LYS A 65 -6.54 -0.20 23.24
C LYS A 65 -7.29 1.02 22.67
N ARG A 66 -6.70 2.21 22.81
CA ARG A 66 -7.23 3.47 22.28
C ARG A 66 -7.01 3.56 20.77
N VAL A 67 -5.83 3.13 20.30
CA VAL A 67 -5.52 2.99 18.87
C VAL A 67 -6.53 2.05 18.20
N VAL A 68 -6.71 0.84 18.76
CA VAL A 68 -7.67 -0.15 18.24
C VAL A 68 -9.08 0.44 18.16
N LYS A 69 -9.57 1.03 19.26
CA LYS A 69 -10.90 1.65 19.31
C LYS A 69 -11.09 2.71 18.23
N ARG A 70 -10.11 3.59 18.03
CA ARG A 70 -10.18 4.68 17.05
C ARG A 70 -10.11 4.17 15.61
N LEU A 71 -9.22 3.22 15.33
CA LEU A 71 -9.12 2.59 14.01
C LEU A 71 -10.44 1.90 13.63
N SER A 72 -11.01 1.09 14.54
CA SER A 72 -12.30 0.44 14.32
C SER A 72 -13.42 1.44 14.10
N ALA A 73 -13.46 2.55 14.87
CA ALA A 73 -14.45 3.61 14.70
C ALA A 73 -14.34 4.34 13.34
N GLN A 74 -13.15 4.38 12.75
CA GLN A 74 -12.92 4.92 11.40
C GLN A 74 -13.12 3.87 10.29
N GLY A 75 -13.56 2.66 10.61
CA GLY A 75 -13.87 1.59 9.66
C GLY A 75 -12.65 0.81 9.15
N TYR A 76 -11.49 0.95 9.79
CA TYR A 76 -10.31 0.15 9.44
C TYR A 76 -10.45 -1.30 9.93
N LYS A 77 -9.90 -2.24 9.16
CA LYS A 77 -9.71 -3.63 9.60
C LYS A 77 -8.50 -3.70 10.53
N VAL A 78 -8.74 -4.05 11.79
CA VAL A 78 -7.69 -4.10 12.81
C VAL A 78 -7.42 -5.55 13.21
N ARG A 79 -6.14 -5.93 13.18
CA ARG A 79 -5.64 -7.17 13.76
C ARG A 79 -4.81 -6.87 14.99
N CYS A 80 -5.19 -7.43 16.13
CA CYS A 80 -4.49 -7.24 17.39
C CYS A 80 -3.58 -8.45 17.66
N LEU A 81 -2.27 -8.19 17.74
CA LEU A 81 -1.30 -9.18 18.20
C LEU A 81 -1.32 -9.22 19.73
N VAL A 82 -1.75 -10.36 20.29
CA VAL A 82 -1.95 -10.53 21.73
C VAL A 82 -1.38 -11.85 22.23
N ARG A 83 -0.95 -11.87 23.50
CA ARG A 83 -0.44 -13.10 24.13
C ARG A 83 -1.55 -14.00 24.68
N ASP A 84 -2.71 -13.41 24.99
CA ASP A 84 -3.89 -14.07 25.56
C ASP A 84 -5.13 -13.49 24.88
N ILE A 85 -5.80 -14.33 24.08
CA ILE A 85 -6.96 -13.95 23.27
C ILE A 85 -8.17 -13.64 24.15
N GLU A 86 -8.44 -14.45 25.18
CA GLU A 86 -9.63 -14.30 26.02
C GLU A 86 -9.53 -13.03 26.86
N LYS A 87 -8.36 -12.76 27.42
CA LYS A 87 -8.11 -11.49 28.11
C LYS A 87 -8.19 -10.29 27.17
N ALA A 88 -7.68 -10.42 25.95
CA ALA A 88 -7.74 -9.35 24.97
C ALA A 88 -9.18 -9.01 24.57
N ARG A 89 -10.02 -10.04 24.37
CA ARG A 89 -11.44 -9.92 24.02
C ARG A 89 -12.21 -9.03 24.99
N LEU A 90 -11.91 -9.15 26.30
CA LEU A 90 -12.52 -8.31 27.34
C LEU A 90 -12.09 -6.84 27.28
N ILE A 91 -10.96 -6.52 26.63
CA ILE A 91 -10.39 -5.17 26.58
C ILE A 91 -10.74 -4.46 25.27
N VAL A 92 -10.58 -5.13 24.13
CA VAL A 92 -10.75 -4.53 22.80
C VAL A 92 -12.04 -4.94 22.08
N GLY A 93 -12.80 -5.89 22.65
CA GLY A 93 -14.08 -6.35 22.10
C GLY A 93 -13.94 -7.50 21.09
N ASN A 94 -15.07 -7.85 20.48
CA ASN A 94 -15.18 -8.96 19.51
C ASN A 94 -15.10 -8.50 18.04
N ASP A 95 -15.17 -7.20 17.78
CA ASP A 95 -15.27 -6.65 16.42
C ASP A 95 -13.90 -6.47 15.74
N VAL A 96 -12.85 -7.05 16.32
CA VAL A 96 -11.47 -6.99 15.84
C VAL A 96 -10.88 -8.39 15.70
N ASP A 97 -9.97 -8.54 14.74
CA ASP A 97 -9.25 -9.80 14.54
C ASP A 97 -8.21 -9.96 15.66
N LEU A 98 -8.25 -11.07 16.39
CA LEU A 98 -7.33 -11.37 17.50
C LEU A 98 -6.43 -12.53 17.09
N VAL A 99 -5.13 -12.28 17.03
CA VAL A 99 -4.13 -13.32 16.72
C VAL A 99 -3.18 -13.50 17.90
N ALA A 100 -2.95 -14.76 18.26
CA ALA A 100 -2.01 -15.11 19.31
C ALA A 100 -0.56 -15.00 18.82
N GLY A 101 0.27 -14.28 19.55
CA GLY A 101 1.71 -14.23 19.29
C GLY A 101 2.47 -13.34 20.28
N ASP A 102 3.79 -13.43 20.23
CA ASP A 102 4.70 -12.75 21.12
C ASP A 102 5.89 -12.22 20.32
N ILE A 103 6.11 -10.90 20.35
CA ILE A 103 7.20 -10.27 19.58
C ILE A 103 8.58 -10.77 20.02
N THR A 104 8.72 -11.26 21.25
CA THR A 104 9.97 -11.84 21.76
C THR A 104 10.28 -13.21 21.15
N LYS A 105 9.30 -13.83 20.49
CA LYS A 105 9.37 -15.17 19.89
C LYS A 105 9.11 -15.08 18.38
N PRO A 106 10.17 -14.96 17.54
CA PRO A 106 10.02 -14.70 16.11
C PRO A 106 9.19 -15.77 15.38
N GLU A 107 9.21 -17.03 15.84
CA GLU A 107 8.42 -18.13 15.29
C GLU A 107 6.90 -17.91 15.40
N THR A 108 6.46 -17.06 16.33
CA THR A 108 5.03 -16.72 16.48
C THR A 108 4.56 -15.64 15.50
N LEU A 109 5.49 -14.90 14.87
CA LEU A 109 5.22 -13.85 13.89
C LEU A 109 5.10 -14.41 12.46
N ASN A 110 4.28 -15.44 12.32
CA ASN A 110 4.11 -16.20 11.09
C ASN A 110 3.05 -15.59 10.16
N SER A 111 2.73 -16.28 9.05
CA SER A 111 1.78 -15.82 8.04
C SER A 111 0.35 -15.61 8.56
N LEU A 112 -0.08 -16.31 9.62
CA LEU A 112 -1.40 -16.06 10.23
C LEU A 112 -1.46 -14.67 10.87
N VAL A 113 -0.34 -14.21 11.44
CA VAL A 113 -0.23 -12.88 12.04
C VAL A 113 -0.05 -11.81 10.95
N MET A 114 0.86 -12.05 10.00
CA MET A 114 1.39 -11.02 9.12
C MET A 114 0.72 -10.92 7.74
N SER A 115 -0.08 -11.90 7.33
CA SER A 115 -0.71 -11.87 6.00
C SER A 115 -1.65 -10.67 5.82
N ASN A 116 -1.57 -10.05 4.63
CA ASN A 116 -2.43 -8.94 4.19
C ASN A 116 -2.34 -7.66 5.04
N ILE A 117 -1.29 -7.51 5.85
CA ILE A 117 -1.04 -6.26 6.57
C ILE A 117 -0.63 -5.16 5.58
N GLN A 118 -1.10 -3.95 5.83
CA GLN A 118 -0.67 -2.75 5.10
C GLN A 118 0.09 -1.76 5.98
N ALA A 119 -0.11 -1.88 7.30
CA ALA A 119 0.65 -1.12 8.27
C ALA A 119 0.74 -1.87 9.61
N VAL A 120 1.72 -1.47 10.43
CA VAL A 120 1.92 -1.93 11.80
C VAL A 120 1.95 -0.72 12.73
N ILE A 121 1.23 -0.79 13.85
CA ILE A 121 1.35 0.15 14.97
C ILE A 121 1.91 -0.62 16.17
N CYS A 122 3.15 -0.33 16.53
CA CYS A 122 3.85 -0.95 17.63
C CYS A 122 3.69 -0.10 18.90
N CYS A 123 2.81 -0.56 19.80
CA CYS A 123 2.55 0.01 21.12
C CYS A 123 3.18 -0.83 22.24
N THR A 124 4.11 -1.75 21.91
CA THR A 124 4.71 -2.64 22.91
C THR A 124 5.67 -1.89 23.81
N ALA A 125 5.64 -2.24 25.09
CA ALA A 125 6.61 -1.79 26.06
C ALA A 125 6.66 -2.80 27.21
N VAL A 126 7.78 -2.84 27.93
CA VAL A 126 7.84 -3.57 29.20
C VAL A 126 6.85 -2.99 30.22
N ARG A 127 6.36 -3.84 31.12
CA ARG A 127 5.53 -3.38 32.23
C ARG A 127 6.43 -2.83 33.31
N VAL A 128 6.26 -1.55 33.64
CA VAL A 128 6.91 -0.88 34.77
C VAL A 128 5.84 -0.66 35.84
N GLN A 129 6.09 -1.11 37.07
CA GLN A 129 5.20 -0.93 38.22
C GLN A 129 5.99 -0.49 39.45
N PRO A 130 5.35 0.10 40.49
CA PRO A 130 6.05 0.38 41.74
C PRO A 130 6.36 -0.93 42.49
N VAL A 131 7.51 -0.99 43.17
CA VAL A 131 7.92 -2.15 43.99
C VAL A 131 6.91 -2.44 45.12
N GLU A 132 6.26 -1.39 45.63
CA GLU A 132 5.22 -1.50 46.67
C GLU A 132 4.08 -0.50 46.39
N GLY A 133 2.84 -0.84 46.77
CA GLY A 133 1.72 0.11 46.80
C GLY A 133 1.04 0.43 45.46
N ASP A 134 0.74 -0.56 44.62
CA ASP A 134 -0.01 -0.33 43.37
C ASP A 134 -1.50 -0.03 43.67
N THR A 135 -1.94 1.20 43.40
CA THR A 135 -3.35 1.60 43.47
C THR A 135 -3.99 1.53 42.07
N PRO A 136 -5.33 1.39 41.96
CA PRO A 136 -6.02 1.22 40.68
C PRO A 136 -5.74 2.32 39.63
N ASP A 137 -5.34 3.51 40.10
CA ASP A 137 -5.22 4.74 39.30
C ASP A 137 -3.88 4.85 38.56
N ARG A 138 -2.92 3.95 38.82
CA ARG A 138 -1.63 3.80 38.10
C ARG A 138 -0.83 5.10 37.90
N ALA A 139 -0.75 5.96 38.92
CA ALA A 139 0.21 7.06 38.90
C ALA A 139 1.64 6.49 38.99
N LYS A 140 2.35 6.47 37.85
CA LYS A 140 3.49 5.57 37.58
C LYS A 140 4.64 5.61 38.61
N TYR A 141 4.95 6.78 39.17
CA TYR A 141 6.06 6.96 40.12
C TYR A 141 5.71 7.80 41.36
N ASN A 142 4.71 8.68 41.28
CA ASN A 142 4.31 9.57 42.37
C ASN A 142 2.83 9.36 42.69
N GLN A 143 2.53 8.87 43.90
CA GLN A 143 1.16 8.80 44.41
C GLN A 143 1.03 9.82 45.54
N GLY A 144 0.52 11.01 45.23
CA GLY A 144 0.51 12.15 46.16
C GLY A 144 1.92 12.67 46.45
N VAL A 145 2.38 12.53 47.70
CA VAL A 145 3.67 13.06 48.19
C VAL A 145 4.79 12.01 48.17
N LYS A 146 4.47 10.72 47.92
CA LYS A 146 5.45 9.62 47.98
C LYS A 146 5.89 9.17 46.60
N PHE A 147 7.20 9.16 46.37
CA PHE A 147 7.84 8.55 45.21
C PHE A 147 8.06 7.06 45.48
N TYR A 148 7.62 6.19 44.58
CA TYR A 148 7.83 4.75 44.66
C TYR A 148 8.90 4.33 43.67
N LEU A 149 9.86 3.53 44.15
CA LEU A 149 10.89 2.96 43.27
C LEU A 149 10.22 2.03 42.26
N PRO A 150 10.53 2.18 40.96
CA PRO A 150 9.94 1.34 39.93
C PRO A 150 10.73 0.05 39.70
N GLU A 151 10.03 -0.99 39.26
CA GLU A 151 10.59 -2.25 38.81
C GLU A 151 10.03 -2.68 37.45
N ILE A 152 10.79 -3.50 36.73
CA ILE A 152 10.36 -4.17 35.51
C ILE A 152 9.72 -5.50 35.86
N VAL A 153 8.59 -5.82 35.24
CA VAL A 153 7.87 -7.08 35.45
C VAL A 153 7.69 -7.83 34.15
N GLY A 154 8.02 -9.12 34.19
CA GLY A 154 8.01 -10.00 33.03
C GLY A 154 9.35 -9.99 32.31
N ASP A 155 9.32 -9.91 30.99
CA ASP A 155 10.53 -9.92 30.16
C ASP A 155 11.40 -8.68 30.34
N THR A 156 12.69 -8.84 30.03
CA THR A 156 13.67 -7.76 30.13
C THR A 156 13.43 -6.66 29.09
N PRO A 157 13.86 -5.41 29.36
CA PRO A 157 13.79 -4.34 28.39
C PRO A 157 14.54 -4.65 27.08
N GLU A 158 15.69 -5.32 27.15
CA GLU A 158 16.41 -5.78 25.96
C GLU A 158 15.55 -6.69 25.07
N ASN A 159 14.89 -7.67 25.69
CA ASN A 159 14.11 -8.66 24.96
C ASN A 159 12.86 -8.06 24.33
N VAL A 160 12.20 -7.11 25.00
CA VAL A 160 10.95 -6.50 24.48
C VAL A 160 11.23 -5.29 23.60
N GLU A 161 11.97 -4.30 24.11
CA GLU A 161 12.12 -2.98 23.47
C GLU A 161 13.08 -2.99 22.29
N TYR A 162 14.04 -3.94 22.26
CA TYR A 162 14.95 -4.13 21.14
C TYR A 162 14.69 -5.41 20.36
N LYS A 163 14.96 -6.59 20.93
CA LYS A 163 14.88 -7.86 20.17
C LYS A 163 13.48 -8.12 19.66
N GLY A 164 12.46 -7.86 20.48
CA GLY A 164 11.06 -8.04 20.10
C GLY A 164 10.62 -7.08 19.02
N VAL A 165 10.96 -5.79 19.14
CA VAL A 165 10.69 -4.79 18.09
C VAL A 165 11.40 -5.18 16.79
N LYS A 166 12.67 -5.58 16.86
CA LYS A 166 13.44 -6.05 15.70
C LYS A 166 12.77 -7.25 15.02
N ASN A 167 12.33 -8.25 15.77
CA ASN A 167 11.60 -9.40 15.22
C ASN A 167 10.31 -8.96 14.50
N LEU A 168 9.57 -8.02 15.10
CA LEU A 168 8.35 -7.47 14.50
C LEU A 168 8.64 -6.70 13.22
N VAL A 169 9.72 -5.92 13.18
CA VAL A 169 10.18 -5.18 11.99
C VAL A 169 10.59 -6.15 10.88
N GLU A 170 11.43 -7.14 11.19
CA GLU A 170 11.90 -8.15 10.22
C GLU A 170 10.76 -9.01 9.67
N ALA A 171 9.76 -9.31 10.50
CA ALA A 171 8.54 -9.97 10.04
C ALA A 171 7.72 -9.03 9.15
N ALA A 172 7.46 -7.79 9.57
CA ALA A 172 6.69 -6.81 8.80
C ALA A 172 7.31 -6.53 7.42
N ALA A 173 8.64 -6.40 7.32
CA ALA A 173 9.36 -6.16 6.07
C ALA A 173 9.07 -7.22 4.98
N LYS A 174 8.73 -8.45 5.37
CA LYS A 174 8.45 -9.56 4.45
C LYS A 174 7.03 -9.52 3.89
N TYR A 175 6.09 -8.87 4.57
CA TYR A 175 4.66 -8.92 4.26
C TYR A 175 4.07 -7.56 3.90
N LEU A 176 4.69 -6.45 4.31
CA LEU A 176 4.26 -5.12 3.91
C LEU A 176 4.43 -4.94 2.40
N PRO A 177 3.44 -4.34 1.72
CA PRO A 177 3.56 -4.09 0.29
C PRO A 177 4.61 -3.01 0.01
N ASN A 178 5.21 -3.05 -1.18
CA ASN A 178 6.07 -1.97 -1.66
C ASN A 178 5.32 -0.64 -1.63
N THR A 179 5.96 0.41 -1.10
CA THR A 179 5.36 1.74 -1.04
C THR A 179 5.45 2.48 -2.36
N GLY A 180 4.50 3.39 -2.59
CA GLY A 180 4.41 4.17 -3.82
C GLY A 180 4.08 3.35 -5.07
N GLU A 181 3.73 2.07 -4.91
CA GLU A 181 3.23 1.20 -5.97
C GLU A 181 1.78 0.78 -5.69
N LYS A 182 0.98 0.65 -6.75
CA LYS A 182 -0.36 0.05 -6.70
C LYS A 182 -0.45 -1.07 -7.71
N ALA A 183 -0.72 -2.29 -7.26
CA ALA A 183 -1.02 -3.38 -8.16
C ALA A 183 -2.29 -3.05 -8.97
N ILE A 184 -2.16 -3.04 -10.30
CA ILE A 184 -3.30 -2.92 -11.23
C ILE A 184 -3.69 -4.34 -11.66
N PHE A 185 -2.70 -5.14 -12.06
CA PHE A 185 -2.85 -6.55 -12.35
C PHE A 185 -1.71 -7.33 -11.69
N ASP A 186 -2.06 -8.29 -10.83
CA ASP A 186 -1.13 -9.25 -10.26
C ASP A 186 -1.54 -10.65 -10.73
N PHE A 187 -0.78 -11.20 -11.68
CA PHE A 187 -1.06 -12.52 -12.25
C PHE A 187 -0.45 -13.66 -11.41
N THR A 188 0.26 -13.34 -10.31
CA THR A 188 0.77 -14.34 -9.38
C THR A 188 -0.32 -14.89 -8.44
N GLN A 189 -1.40 -14.12 -8.26
CA GLN A 189 -2.56 -14.45 -7.43
C GLN A 189 -3.85 -13.94 -8.10
N PRO A 190 -4.29 -14.54 -9.22
CA PRO A 190 -5.34 -13.96 -10.06
C PRO A 190 -6.72 -14.06 -9.41
N SER A 191 -7.41 -12.91 -9.31
CA SER A 191 -8.83 -12.87 -8.94
C SER A 191 -9.74 -13.43 -10.05
N GLU A 192 -10.97 -13.82 -9.71
CA GLU A 192 -11.96 -14.26 -10.70
C GLU A 192 -12.32 -13.17 -11.73
N GLU A 193 -12.31 -11.91 -11.31
CA GLU A 193 -12.50 -10.77 -12.21
C GLU A 193 -11.34 -10.67 -13.21
N LEU A 194 -10.10 -10.82 -12.74
CA LEU A 194 -8.90 -10.75 -13.58
C LEU A 194 -8.89 -11.82 -14.69
N LYS A 195 -9.40 -13.03 -14.38
CA LYS A 195 -9.50 -14.14 -15.34
C LYS A 195 -10.42 -13.85 -16.53
N ASN A 196 -11.38 -12.95 -16.38
CA ASN A 196 -12.44 -12.73 -17.36
C ASN A 196 -12.38 -11.35 -18.04
N ILE A 197 -11.45 -10.47 -17.63
CA ILE A 197 -11.44 -9.09 -18.09
C ILE A 197 -10.69 -8.86 -19.40
N TRP A 198 -9.73 -9.71 -19.77
CA TRP A 198 -8.93 -9.57 -21.00
C TRP A 198 -9.53 -10.35 -22.17
N GLY A 199 -9.66 -9.70 -23.33
CA GLY A 199 -10.16 -10.31 -24.56
C GLY A 199 -9.35 -9.94 -25.80
N ALA A 200 -9.38 -10.81 -26.80
CA ALA A 200 -8.69 -10.60 -28.08
C ALA A 200 -9.36 -9.51 -28.93
N LEU A 201 -8.53 -8.63 -29.50
CA LEU A 201 -8.87 -7.56 -30.41
C LEU A 201 -7.85 -7.55 -31.55
N ASP A 202 -7.95 -8.51 -32.46
CA ASP A 202 -6.99 -8.70 -33.55
C ASP A 202 -7.38 -7.96 -34.85
N ASP A 203 -6.51 -8.00 -35.85
CA ASP A 203 -6.71 -7.37 -37.17
C ASP A 203 -7.89 -7.91 -38.00
N VAL A 204 -8.60 -8.93 -37.53
CA VAL A 204 -9.88 -9.41 -38.07
C VAL A 204 -10.89 -8.30 -38.20
N VAL A 205 -10.87 -7.33 -37.29
CA VAL A 205 -11.73 -6.14 -37.35
C VAL A 205 -11.50 -5.28 -38.60
N MET A 206 -10.39 -5.49 -39.30
CA MET A 206 -10.03 -4.84 -40.57
C MET A 206 -9.89 -5.82 -41.74
N GLY A 207 -10.30 -7.08 -41.60
CA GLY A 207 -10.17 -8.10 -42.65
C GLY A 207 -8.97 -9.05 -42.52
N GLY A 208 -8.11 -8.82 -41.53
CA GLY A 208 -6.91 -9.62 -41.27
C GLY A 208 -7.20 -11.02 -40.73
N VAL A 209 -6.14 -11.82 -40.59
CA VAL A 209 -6.20 -13.22 -40.11
C VAL A 209 -5.24 -13.51 -38.97
N SER A 210 -4.72 -12.47 -38.31
CA SER A 210 -4.00 -12.66 -37.06
C SER A 210 -4.94 -13.20 -35.98
N ALA A 211 -4.39 -13.90 -35.01
CA ALA A 211 -5.13 -14.46 -33.90
C ALA A 211 -4.30 -14.38 -32.63
N SER A 212 -4.89 -13.89 -31.55
CA SER A 212 -4.29 -13.92 -30.23
C SER A 212 -5.23 -14.46 -29.17
N ASN A 213 -4.63 -14.78 -28.03
CA ASN A 213 -5.33 -15.13 -26.81
C ASN A 213 -4.61 -14.54 -25.60
N PHE A 214 -5.36 -14.39 -24.51
CA PHE A 214 -4.84 -14.04 -23.20
C PHE A 214 -5.22 -15.14 -22.22
N GLN A 215 -4.22 -15.86 -21.71
CA GLN A 215 -4.44 -16.96 -20.78
C GLN A 215 -3.77 -16.64 -19.46
N ILE A 216 -4.48 -16.77 -18.35
CA ILE A 216 -3.87 -16.75 -17.03
C ILE A 216 -3.42 -18.16 -16.70
N LEU A 217 -2.12 -18.34 -16.53
CA LEU A 217 -1.47 -19.54 -16.01
C LEU A 217 -1.16 -19.30 -14.52
N GLU A 218 -0.67 -20.32 -13.79
CA GLU A 218 -0.57 -20.28 -12.32
C GLU A 218 -0.02 -18.97 -11.74
N LYS A 219 1.09 -18.45 -12.28
CA LYS A 219 1.78 -17.26 -11.76
C LYS A 219 1.98 -16.14 -12.77
N ILE A 220 1.44 -16.27 -13.98
CA ILE A 220 1.67 -15.36 -15.10
C ILE A 220 0.43 -15.27 -15.98
N ALA A 221 0.29 -14.18 -16.72
CA ALA A 221 -0.53 -14.15 -17.91
C ALA A 221 0.31 -14.36 -19.16
N LEU A 222 -0.21 -15.13 -20.12
CA LEU A 222 0.38 -15.37 -21.42
C LEU A 222 -0.47 -14.68 -22.49
N PHE A 223 0.07 -13.62 -23.08
CA PHE A 223 -0.42 -13.04 -24.33
C PHE A 223 0.32 -13.70 -25.49
N ALA A 224 -0.34 -14.56 -26.23
CA ALA A 224 0.28 -15.34 -27.30
C ALA A 224 -0.67 -15.52 -28.48
N GLY A 225 -0.09 -15.85 -29.64
CA GLY A 225 -0.86 -16.02 -30.85
C GLY A 225 0.00 -16.16 -32.09
N ASN A 226 -0.63 -15.93 -33.23
CA ASN A 226 0.02 -15.86 -34.53
C ASN A 226 -0.36 -14.55 -35.22
N VAL A 227 0.64 -13.71 -35.53
CA VAL A 227 0.44 -12.47 -36.28
C VAL A 227 0.78 -12.68 -37.76
N SER A 228 -0.11 -12.27 -38.66
CA SER A 228 0.02 -12.45 -40.11
C SER A 228 -0.08 -11.11 -40.83
N THR A 229 0.72 -10.93 -41.87
CA THR A 229 0.61 -9.78 -42.77
C THR A 229 -0.33 -10.01 -43.95
N ALA A 230 -1.01 -11.16 -44.01
CA ALA A 230 -2.01 -11.46 -45.02
C ALA A 230 -3.25 -10.56 -44.86
N ASN A 231 -4.00 -10.37 -45.95
CA ASN A 231 -5.23 -9.56 -45.99
C ASN A 231 -5.06 -8.13 -45.45
N SER A 232 -3.92 -7.48 -45.69
CA SER A 232 -3.60 -6.15 -45.14
C SER A 232 -3.62 -6.09 -43.60
N GLY A 233 -3.53 -7.25 -42.95
CA GLY A 233 -3.37 -7.37 -41.51
C GLY A 233 -1.96 -7.02 -41.05
N GLY A 234 -1.62 -7.49 -39.86
CA GLY A 234 -0.31 -7.31 -39.26
C GLY A 234 -0.40 -6.80 -37.84
N PHE A 235 -1.49 -7.06 -37.12
CA PHE A 235 -1.49 -6.88 -35.67
C PHE A 235 -2.33 -7.93 -34.95
N ALA A 236 -1.86 -8.26 -33.75
CA ALA A 236 -2.53 -9.11 -32.79
C ALA A 236 -2.55 -8.34 -31.45
N SER A 237 -3.69 -8.35 -30.75
CA SER A 237 -3.83 -7.53 -29.55
C SER A 237 -4.86 -8.08 -28.58
N VAL A 238 -4.66 -7.77 -27.30
CA VAL A 238 -5.59 -8.07 -26.21
C VAL A 238 -5.91 -6.78 -25.46
N ARG A 239 -7.17 -6.60 -25.08
CA ARG A 239 -7.66 -5.42 -24.36
C ARG A 239 -8.54 -5.86 -23.20
N THR A 240 -8.51 -5.12 -22.10
CA THR A 240 -9.46 -5.30 -21.01
C THR A 240 -10.86 -4.81 -21.41
N LYS A 241 -11.91 -5.39 -20.81
CA LYS A 241 -13.20 -4.69 -20.70
C LYS A 241 -12.98 -3.34 -20.00
N ASN A 242 -13.91 -2.41 -20.22
CA ASN A 242 -13.85 -1.13 -19.53
C ASN A 242 -14.09 -1.33 -18.02
N PHE A 243 -13.25 -0.69 -17.21
CA PHE A 243 -13.48 -0.63 -15.77
C PHE A 243 -14.71 0.24 -15.48
N SER A 244 -15.53 -0.20 -14.54
CA SER A 244 -16.66 0.56 -14.03
C SER A 244 -16.71 0.42 -12.50
N PRO A 245 -16.32 1.46 -11.74
CA PRO A 245 -15.83 2.77 -12.22
C PRO A 245 -14.42 2.70 -12.85
N PRO A 246 -14.00 3.73 -13.62
CA PRO A 246 -12.62 3.87 -14.07
C PRO A 246 -11.61 3.84 -12.92
N ILE A 247 -10.38 3.40 -13.20
CA ILE A 247 -9.31 3.37 -12.21
C ILE A 247 -8.69 4.76 -12.11
N ASP A 248 -8.70 5.32 -10.88
CA ASP A 248 -7.93 6.51 -10.53
C ASP A 248 -6.48 6.15 -10.23
N LEU A 249 -5.58 6.70 -11.05
CA LEU A 249 -4.12 6.64 -10.96
C LEU A 249 -3.49 8.04 -10.88
N SER A 250 -4.26 9.10 -10.58
CA SER A 250 -3.78 10.48 -10.50
C SER A 250 -2.67 10.70 -9.47
N GLY A 251 -2.66 9.88 -8.41
CA GLY A 251 -1.61 9.87 -7.39
C GLY A 251 -0.30 9.21 -7.82
N TYR A 252 -0.16 8.73 -9.06
CA TYR A 252 1.01 7.98 -9.56
C TYR A 252 1.64 8.67 -10.77
N THR A 253 2.91 8.39 -11.03
CA THR A 253 3.69 8.98 -12.13
C THR A 253 3.67 8.17 -13.43
N GLY A 254 3.28 6.89 -13.36
CA GLY A 254 3.25 6.01 -14.51
C GLY A 254 2.88 4.57 -14.16
N VAL A 255 3.08 3.67 -15.12
CA VAL A 255 2.91 2.22 -14.95
C VAL A 255 4.19 1.45 -15.19
N LYS A 256 4.38 0.36 -14.47
CA LYS A 256 5.51 -0.56 -14.56
C LYS A 256 5.01 -1.96 -14.88
N LEU A 257 5.63 -2.62 -15.84
CA LEU A 257 5.31 -3.99 -16.25
C LEU A 257 6.48 -4.91 -15.96
N ARG A 258 6.22 -6.06 -15.34
CA ARG A 258 7.17 -7.18 -15.23
C ARG A 258 6.80 -8.23 -16.26
N LEU A 259 7.65 -8.43 -17.26
CA LEU A 259 7.34 -9.29 -18.42
C LEU A 259 8.56 -10.04 -18.95
N LYS A 260 8.30 -11.13 -19.69
CA LYS A 260 9.29 -11.91 -20.44
C LYS A 260 8.77 -12.08 -21.87
N GLY A 261 9.49 -11.53 -22.83
CA GLY A 261 9.09 -11.55 -24.25
C GLY A 261 9.95 -12.45 -25.12
N ASP A 262 9.67 -12.41 -26.41
CA ASP A 262 10.24 -13.23 -27.47
C ASP A 262 11.27 -12.48 -28.34
N GLY A 263 11.67 -11.28 -27.93
CA GLY A 263 12.59 -10.41 -28.68
C GLY A 263 11.88 -9.44 -29.63
N GLN A 264 10.55 -9.53 -29.75
CA GLN A 264 9.77 -8.58 -30.53
C GLN A 264 9.53 -7.27 -29.76
N ARG A 265 9.09 -6.25 -30.49
CA ARG A 265 8.70 -4.95 -29.95
C ARG A 265 7.18 -4.84 -29.86
N TYR A 266 6.69 -4.58 -28.66
CA TYR A 266 5.27 -4.54 -28.31
C TYR A 266 4.84 -3.10 -27.97
N LYS A 267 3.53 -2.90 -27.91
CA LYS A 267 2.94 -1.65 -27.45
C LYS A 267 1.94 -1.90 -26.32
N ILE A 268 1.94 -1.00 -25.36
CA ILE A 268 0.83 -0.84 -24.41
C ILE A 268 -0.03 0.35 -24.81
N PHE A 269 -1.32 0.28 -24.50
CA PHE A 269 -2.23 1.43 -24.56
C PHE A 269 -3.03 1.55 -23.28
N LEU A 270 -3.18 2.78 -22.81
CA LEU A 270 -4.16 3.17 -21.79
C LEU A 270 -5.25 4.00 -22.46
N ARG A 271 -6.50 3.84 -22.05
CA ARG A 271 -7.62 4.69 -22.50
C ARG A 271 -8.30 5.36 -21.33
N THR A 272 -8.75 6.58 -21.54
CA THR A 272 -9.48 7.40 -20.55
C THR A 272 -10.94 7.62 -20.93
N GLU A 273 -11.38 6.98 -22.01
CA GLU A 273 -12.74 7.01 -22.52
C GLU A 273 -13.27 5.58 -22.61
N SER A 274 -14.58 5.41 -22.40
CA SER A 274 -15.27 4.13 -22.50
C SER A 274 -15.69 3.78 -23.92
N THR A 275 -15.47 4.68 -24.88
CA THR A 275 -15.78 4.47 -26.30
C THR A 275 -14.97 3.29 -26.86
N TRP A 276 -15.61 2.50 -27.73
CA TRP A 276 -15.00 1.31 -28.34
C TRP A 276 -13.76 1.64 -29.18
N ASP A 277 -13.88 2.68 -30.01
CA ASP A 277 -12.82 3.23 -30.85
C ASP A 277 -12.64 4.70 -30.49
N GLY A 278 -11.44 5.06 -30.08
CA GLY A 278 -11.12 6.35 -29.46
C GLY A 278 -9.61 6.49 -29.28
N VAL A 279 -9.17 7.64 -28.78
CA VAL A 279 -7.74 7.92 -28.56
C VAL A 279 -7.19 6.95 -27.50
N GLY A 280 -6.09 6.27 -27.84
CA GLY A 280 -5.31 5.49 -26.89
C GLY A 280 -3.98 6.19 -26.61
N TYR A 281 -3.54 6.19 -25.37
CA TYR A 281 -2.24 6.67 -24.94
C TYR A 281 -1.26 5.51 -24.98
N SER A 282 -0.32 5.54 -25.92
CA SER A 282 0.52 4.40 -26.29
C SER A 282 1.99 4.58 -25.91
N TYR A 283 2.65 3.47 -25.57
CA TYR A 283 4.10 3.40 -25.45
C TYR A 283 4.60 2.10 -26.09
N ALA A 284 5.68 2.19 -26.87
CA ALA A 284 6.31 1.06 -27.54
C ALA A 284 7.61 0.65 -26.84
N PHE A 285 7.80 -0.65 -26.59
CA PHE A 285 8.93 -1.18 -25.84
C PHE A 285 9.49 -2.46 -26.47
N ASP A 286 10.81 -2.62 -26.35
CA ASP A 286 11.51 -3.81 -26.83
C ASP A 286 11.52 -4.88 -25.75
N THR A 287 11.43 -6.14 -26.18
CA THR A 287 11.68 -7.29 -25.30
C THR A 287 13.05 -7.91 -25.60
N VAL A 288 13.57 -8.65 -24.62
CA VAL A 288 14.73 -9.51 -24.78
C VAL A 288 14.23 -10.94 -24.71
N ALA A 289 14.55 -11.75 -25.73
CA ALA A 289 14.07 -13.11 -25.83
C ALA A 289 14.36 -13.91 -24.54
N ASN A 290 13.33 -14.54 -24.00
CA ASN A 290 13.39 -15.41 -22.82
C ASN A 290 13.98 -14.76 -21.55
N THR A 291 13.97 -13.44 -21.45
CA THR A 291 14.52 -12.70 -20.30
C THR A 291 13.45 -11.87 -19.62
N TRP A 292 13.32 -12.04 -18.30
CA TRP A 292 12.45 -11.20 -17.48
C TRP A 292 13.02 -9.79 -17.34
N ILE A 293 12.24 -8.79 -17.72
CA ILE A 293 12.60 -7.38 -17.66
C ILE A 293 11.49 -6.55 -17.02
N ASP A 294 11.89 -5.39 -16.50
CA ASP A 294 10.99 -4.37 -15.97
C ASP A 294 10.89 -3.24 -16.98
N ILE A 295 9.68 -2.94 -17.46
CA ILE A 295 9.42 -1.79 -18.33
C ILE A 295 8.72 -0.72 -17.49
N THR A 296 9.39 0.41 -17.26
CA THR A 296 8.85 1.57 -16.55
C THR A 296 8.38 2.60 -17.56
N ILE A 297 7.11 3.01 -17.47
CA ILE A 297 6.44 3.88 -18.44
C ILE A 297 5.83 5.07 -17.70
N PRO A 298 6.53 6.21 -17.62
CA PRO A 298 5.97 7.46 -17.15
C PRO A 298 4.74 7.85 -17.98
N PHE A 299 3.70 8.40 -17.33
CA PHE A 299 2.52 8.90 -18.04
C PHE A 299 2.87 10.01 -19.04
N ALA A 300 3.91 10.79 -18.75
CA ALA A 300 4.44 11.84 -19.61
C ALA A 300 5.03 11.31 -20.93
N ASP A 301 5.43 10.04 -20.98
CA ASP A 301 6.05 9.43 -22.17
C ASP A 301 5.01 8.76 -23.07
N LEU A 302 3.73 8.74 -22.67
CA LEU A 302 2.66 8.17 -23.47
C LEU A 302 2.31 9.08 -24.66
N THR A 303 2.32 8.49 -25.85
CA THR A 303 1.95 9.19 -27.09
C THR A 303 0.45 8.97 -27.38
N PRO A 304 -0.36 10.03 -27.50
CA PRO A 304 -1.77 9.89 -27.88
C PRO A 304 -1.88 9.47 -29.34
N VAL A 305 -2.58 8.38 -29.60
CA VAL A 305 -2.73 7.79 -30.94
C VAL A 305 -4.17 7.40 -31.24
N PHE A 306 -4.58 7.65 -32.48
CA PHE A 306 -5.82 7.15 -33.06
C PHE A 306 -5.49 6.32 -34.30
N ARG A 307 -5.82 5.02 -34.27
CA ARG A 307 -5.52 4.05 -35.35
C ARG A 307 -4.06 4.12 -35.85
N ALA A 308 -3.12 4.03 -34.92
CA ALA A 308 -1.66 4.10 -35.13
C ALA A 308 -1.11 5.44 -35.65
N LYS A 309 -1.93 6.48 -35.80
CA LYS A 309 -1.48 7.84 -36.09
C LYS A 309 -1.41 8.66 -34.82
N SER A 310 -0.33 9.41 -34.65
CA SER A 310 -0.16 10.35 -33.54
C SER A 310 -1.18 11.47 -33.66
N VAL A 311 -1.85 11.80 -32.54
CA VAL A 311 -2.84 12.88 -32.49
C VAL A 311 -2.14 14.15 -32.04
N LYS A 312 -2.03 15.12 -32.96
CA LYS A 312 -1.49 16.45 -32.63
C LYS A 312 -2.46 17.20 -31.70
N ASP A 313 -1.91 18.02 -30.82
CA ASP A 313 -2.67 18.89 -29.91
C ASP A 313 -3.64 18.14 -28.98
N CYS A 314 -3.39 16.85 -28.74
CA CYS A 314 -4.14 16.05 -27.78
C CYS A 314 -3.60 16.31 -26.35
N PRO A 315 -4.46 16.52 -25.34
CA PRO A 315 -4.02 16.67 -23.96
C PRO A 315 -3.22 15.46 -23.46
N PRO A 316 -2.36 15.63 -22.44
CA PRO A 316 -1.79 14.49 -21.72
C PRO A 316 -2.88 13.58 -21.16
N ILE A 317 -2.52 12.32 -20.90
CA ILE A 317 -3.44 11.35 -20.31
C ILE A 317 -4.05 11.86 -18.99
N ASP A 318 -5.36 11.78 -18.89
CA ASP A 318 -6.07 11.98 -17.63
C ASP A 318 -6.03 10.69 -16.80
N SER A 319 -4.99 10.55 -15.97
CA SER A 319 -4.76 9.36 -15.16
C SER A 319 -5.79 9.17 -14.04
N SER A 320 -6.68 10.14 -13.79
CA SER A 320 -7.78 9.98 -12.81
C SER A 320 -8.91 9.06 -13.29
N LYS A 321 -8.95 8.76 -14.59
CA LYS A 321 -10.07 8.04 -15.23
C LYS A 321 -9.62 6.98 -16.23
N VAL A 322 -8.66 6.14 -15.86
CA VAL A 322 -8.19 5.07 -16.75
C VAL A 322 -9.28 3.99 -16.89
N CYS A 323 -9.82 3.85 -18.11
CA CYS A 323 -10.93 2.96 -18.45
C CYS A 323 -10.49 1.58 -18.94
N SER A 324 -9.36 1.46 -19.65
CA SER A 324 -8.89 0.15 -20.13
C SER A 324 -7.39 0.11 -20.43
N PHE A 325 -6.85 -1.11 -20.43
CA PHE A 325 -5.48 -1.44 -20.86
C PHE A 325 -5.51 -2.32 -22.11
N GLN A 326 -4.52 -2.16 -22.98
CA GLN A 326 -4.33 -2.97 -24.18
C GLN A 326 -2.86 -3.30 -24.38
N LEU A 327 -2.56 -4.53 -24.81
CA LEU A 327 -1.25 -4.95 -25.29
C LEU A 327 -1.34 -5.35 -26.76
N MET A 328 -0.34 -4.99 -27.57
CA MET A 328 -0.37 -5.22 -29.01
C MET A 328 1.02 -5.57 -29.53
N LEU A 329 1.06 -6.56 -30.43
CA LEU A 329 2.14 -6.73 -31.38
C LEU A 329 1.64 -6.26 -32.74
N SER A 330 2.38 -5.39 -33.42
CA SER A 330 1.99 -4.89 -34.74
C SER A 330 3.17 -4.61 -35.65
N LYS A 331 2.91 -4.76 -36.96
CA LYS A 331 3.84 -4.46 -38.07
C LYS A 331 4.23 -2.99 -38.11
N PHE A 332 3.34 -2.10 -37.69
CA PHE A 332 3.52 -0.65 -37.81
C PHE A 332 3.84 0.00 -36.47
N GLU A 333 4.79 0.90 -36.48
CA GLU A 333 5.00 1.93 -35.47
C GLU A 333 4.04 3.10 -35.64
N TYR A 334 4.30 4.21 -34.95
CA TYR A 334 3.52 5.44 -35.11
C TYR A 334 3.67 6.01 -36.52
N ASP A 335 2.61 6.66 -36.99
CA ASP A 335 2.60 7.45 -38.23
C ASP A 335 3.02 6.67 -39.48
N GLY A 336 2.74 5.36 -39.50
CA GLY A 336 3.00 4.47 -40.64
C GLY A 336 4.43 3.96 -40.75
N ALA A 337 5.31 4.30 -39.79
CA ALA A 337 6.64 3.70 -39.70
C ALA A 337 6.56 2.18 -39.49
N LEU A 338 7.57 1.44 -39.90
CA LEU A 338 7.64 -0.02 -39.67
C LEU A 338 8.22 -0.32 -38.29
N ASN A 339 7.71 -1.37 -37.65
CA ASN A 339 8.27 -1.90 -36.42
C ASN A 339 9.60 -2.61 -36.71
N PRO A 340 10.74 -2.12 -36.18
CA PRO A 340 12.07 -2.63 -36.52
C PRO A 340 12.35 -4.04 -36.00
N LYS A 341 11.56 -4.54 -35.05
CA LYS A 341 11.70 -5.88 -34.44
C LYS A 341 10.48 -6.77 -34.68
N PHE A 342 9.64 -6.43 -35.64
CA PHE A 342 8.47 -7.23 -35.97
C PHE A 342 8.84 -8.45 -36.79
N ASN A 343 8.37 -9.63 -36.37
CA ASN A 343 8.45 -10.85 -37.15
C ASN A 343 7.05 -11.49 -37.24
N PRO A 344 6.51 -11.75 -38.45
CA PRO A 344 5.26 -12.48 -38.58
C PRO A 344 5.43 -13.94 -38.10
N GLY A 345 4.34 -14.52 -37.60
CA GLY A 345 4.31 -15.87 -37.07
C GLY A 345 3.90 -15.92 -35.61
N SER A 346 4.31 -16.99 -34.93
CA SER A 346 4.02 -17.20 -33.52
C SER A 346 4.74 -16.17 -32.64
N PHE A 347 4.03 -15.66 -31.65
CA PHE A 347 4.58 -14.74 -30.65
C PHE A 347 4.11 -15.12 -29.26
N ALA A 348 4.89 -14.74 -28.25
CA ALA A 348 4.56 -14.95 -26.85
C ALA A 348 5.13 -13.83 -25.97
N LEU A 349 4.26 -13.29 -25.12
CA LEU A 349 4.61 -12.33 -24.08
C LEU A 349 4.02 -12.82 -22.75
N GLU A 350 4.91 -13.24 -21.85
CA GLU A 350 4.55 -13.59 -20.48
C GLU A 350 4.59 -12.34 -19.60
N ILE A 351 3.58 -12.16 -18.75
CA ILE A 351 3.41 -10.98 -17.91
C ILE A 351 3.16 -11.47 -16.48
N GLU A 352 4.00 -11.03 -15.55
CA GLU A 352 3.82 -11.35 -14.12
C GLU A 352 2.93 -10.30 -13.44
N SER A 353 3.17 -9.01 -13.72
CA SER A 353 2.38 -7.93 -13.12
C SER A 353 2.41 -6.63 -13.92
N ILE A 354 1.37 -5.81 -13.71
CA ILE A 354 1.30 -4.40 -14.09
C ILE A 354 0.94 -3.59 -12.85
N LYS A 355 1.76 -2.59 -12.53
CA LYS A 355 1.62 -1.75 -11.34
C LYS A 355 1.64 -0.29 -11.72
N ALA A 356 0.95 0.58 -10.98
CA ALA A 356 1.25 2.00 -10.99
C ALA A 356 2.46 2.27 -10.08
N PHE A 357 3.30 3.26 -10.40
CA PHE A 357 4.49 3.61 -9.61
C PHE A 357 4.63 5.12 -9.40
N GLY A 358 5.48 5.49 -8.44
CA GLY A 358 5.74 6.89 -8.06
C GLY A 358 4.59 7.52 -7.28
N GLY A 359 3.79 6.68 -6.62
CA GLY A 359 2.78 7.14 -5.67
C GLY A 359 3.38 7.71 -4.40
N GLU A 360 2.60 8.50 -3.67
CA GLU A 360 2.98 8.95 -2.34
C GLU A 360 3.19 7.74 -1.42
N SER A 361 4.37 7.67 -0.81
CA SER A 361 4.67 6.65 0.20
C SER A 361 4.18 7.14 1.54
N LEU A 362 3.14 6.49 2.06
CA LEU A 362 2.70 6.66 3.45
C LEU A 362 3.63 5.87 4.40
N PRO A 363 3.70 6.27 5.68
CA PRO A 363 4.25 5.40 6.71
C PRO A 363 3.48 4.08 6.78
N GLN A 364 4.20 2.98 6.88
CA GLN A 364 3.66 1.64 7.09
C GLN A 364 3.99 1.11 8.48
N PHE A 365 4.91 1.74 9.22
CA PHE A 365 5.24 1.33 10.58
C PHE A 365 5.24 2.53 11.52
N VAL A 366 4.33 2.54 12.48
CA VAL A 366 4.29 3.55 13.54
C VAL A 366 4.81 2.92 14.83
N PHE A 367 5.89 3.47 15.39
CA PHE A 367 6.49 2.95 16.61
C PHE A 367 6.38 3.97 17.75
N ILE A 368 5.76 3.56 18.85
CA ILE A 368 5.68 4.36 20.08
C ILE A 368 6.91 4.04 20.95
N SER A 369 7.87 4.95 20.92
CA SER A 369 9.07 4.90 21.74
C SER A 369 8.88 5.74 23.02
N SER A 370 9.87 6.54 23.42
CA SER A 370 9.84 7.40 24.60
C SER A 370 10.69 8.64 24.34
N ALA A 371 10.26 9.81 24.83
CA ALA A 371 11.19 10.90 25.01
C ALA A 371 12.27 10.50 26.04
N GLY A 372 13.48 10.99 25.84
CA GLY A 372 14.67 10.75 26.65
C GLY A 372 15.58 9.64 26.15
N VAL A 373 15.27 8.93 25.06
CA VAL A 373 16.04 7.75 24.62
C VAL A 373 17.50 8.05 24.24
N THR A 374 17.83 9.29 23.89
CA THR A 374 19.20 9.73 23.55
C THR A 374 19.88 10.51 24.69
N ARG A 375 19.25 10.59 25.86
CA ARG A 375 19.78 11.32 27.04
C ARG A 375 20.71 10.48 27.92
N PRO A 376 20.46 9.18 28.17
CA PRO A 376 21.42 8.35 28.91
C PRO A 376 22.81 8.43 28.28
N GLY A 377 23.79 8.89 29.05
CA GLY A 377 25.18 9.04 28.60
C GLY A 377 25.45 10.24 27.67
N ARG A 378 24.47 11.13 27.42
CA ARG A 378 24.69 12.36 26.64
C ARG A 378 25.57 13.33 27.45
N PRO A 379 26.70 13.83 26.90
CA PRO A 379 27.55 14.79 27.59
C PRO A 379 26.79 16.08 27.95
N GLY A 380 27.04 16.60 29.16
CA GLY A 380 26.48 17.88 29.62
C GLY A 380 25.05 17.83 30.19
N ILE A 381 24.45 16.65 30.34
CA ILE A 381 23.15 16.49 31.01
C ILE A 381 23.33 16.42 32.54
N ASN A 382 22.54 17.22 33.27
CA ASN A 382 22.36 17.06 34.71
C ASN A 382 21.26 16.02 34.99
N LEU A 383 21.66 14.81 35.42
CA LEU A 383 20.73 13.70 35.67
C LEU A 383 19.69 14.00 36.76
N ASP A 384 19.98 14.86 37.73
CA ASP A 384 19.06 15.14 38.83
C ASP A 384 17.80 15.91 38.38
N GLU A 385 17.93 16.69 37.31
CA GLU A 385 16.85 17.46 36.69
C GLU A 385 16.08 16.64 35.64
N GLU A 386 16.57 15.46 35.28
CA GLU A 386 15.93 14.62 34.27
C GLU A 386 14.73 13.85 34.80
N PRO A 387 13.76 13.49 33.93
CA PRO A 387 12.64 12.65 34.31
C PRO A 387 13.11 11.29 34.88
N PRO A 388 12.31 10.65 35.76
CA PRO A 388 12.69 9.40 36.41
C PRO A 388 13.15 8.29 35.45
N ALA A 389 12.56 8.20 34.25
CA ALA A 389 12.95 7.19 33.27
C ALA A 389 14.40 7.34 32.77
N VAL A 390 14.91 8.58 32.69
CA VAL A 390 16.30 8.88 32.28
C VAL A 390 17.23 8.70 33.47
N ARG A 391 16.86 9.29 34.62
CA ARG A 391 17.68 9.25 35.84
C ARG A 391 17.87 7.82 36.39
N LEU A 392 16.85 6.97 36.25
CA LEU A 392 16.84 5.59 36.73
C LEU A 392 17.01 4.57 35.59
N ASN A 393 17.51 4.98 34.43
CA ASN A 393 17.57 4.11 33.25
C ASN A 393 18.30 2.78 33.53
N ASP A 394 19.45 2.83 34.19
CA ASP A 394 20.24 1.63 34.51
C ASP A 394 19.51 0.71 35.49
N GLN A 395 18.84 1.28 36.51
CA GLN A 395 18.01 0.53 37.45
C GLN A 395 16.78 -0.10 36.77
N LEU A 396 16.28 0.53 35.71
CA LEU A 396 15.20 0.04 34.87
C LEU A 396 15.70 -0.88 33.75
N GLY A 397 16.89 -1.47 33.90
CA GLY A 397 17.46 -2.44 32.94
C GLY A 397 17.83 -1.83 31.59
N GLY A 398 18.13 -0.53 31.55
CA GLY A 398 18.50 0.19 30.34
C GLY A 398 17.32 0.42 29.38
N ILE A 399 16.09 0.52 29.88
CA ILE A 399 14.87 0.60 29.05
C ILE A 399 14.95 1.62 27.91
N LEU A 400 15.50 2.81 28.15
CA LEU A 400 15.65 3.85 27.13
C LEU A 400 16.74 3.50 26.12
N THR A 401 17.82 2.87 26.58
CA THR A 401 18.90 2.36 25.72
C THR A 401 18.37 1.33 24.72
N TRP A 402 17.50 0.42 25.18
CA TRP A 402 16.92 -0.62 24.33
C TRP A 402 15.83 -0.08 23.41
N LYS A 403 15.03 0.89 23.87
CA LYS A 403 14.11 1.60 22.98
C LYS A 403 14.84 2.29 21.83
N LEU A 404 15.97 2.94 22.10
CA LEU A 404 16.79 3.54 21.04
C LEU A 404 17.26 2.49 20.02
N ARG A 405 17.77 1.34 20.48
CA ARG A 405 18.15 0.24 19.57
C ARG A 405 16.95 -0.34 18.80
N GLY A 406 15.77 -0.37 19.42
CA GLY A 406 14.52 -0.73 18.76
C GLY A 406 14.17 0.24 17.63
N GLU A 407 14.31 1.54 17.87
CA GLU A 407 14.14 2.57 16.85
C GLU A 407 15.13 2.38 15.71
N ASP A 408 16.43 2.21 16.01
CA ASP A 408 17.47 2.02 15.00
C ASP A 408 17.20 0.79 14.13
N SER A 409 16.70 -0.31 14.70
CA SER A 409 16.33 -1.48 13.90
C SER A 409 15.20 -1.21 12.92
N LEU A 410 14.27 -0.30 13.25
CA LEU A 410 13.25 0.17 12.31
C LEU A 410 13.84 1.11 11.26
N ARG A 411 14.74 2.03 11.63
CA ARG A 411 15.41 2.94 10.67
C ARG A 411 16.18 2.16 9.61
N ASP A 412 16.91 1.14 10.05
CA ASP A 412 17.75 0.28 9.19
C ASP A 412 16.93 -0.67 8.30
N SER A 413 15.63 -0.81 8.53
CA SER A 413 14.79 -1.80 7.83
C SER A 413 14.37 -1.41 6.42
N GLY A 414 14.44 -0.11 6.09
CA GLY A 414 13.91 0.45 4.85
C GLY A 414 12.37 0.56 4.80
N ILE A 415 11.65 0.08 5.82
CA ILE A 415 10.19 0.26 5.92
C ILE A 415 9.89 1.75 6.18
N PRO A 416 9.02 2.41 5.40
CA PRO A 416 8.61 3.77 5.70
C PRO A 416 7.93 3.85 7.07
N TYR A 417 8.44 4.71 7.95
CA TYR A 417 8.02 4.70 9.36
C TYR A 417 7.68 6.08 9.93
N THR A 418 7.09 6.06 11.12
CA THR A 418 7.02 7.22 12.03
C THR A 418 7.35 6.75 13.44
N ILE A 419 8.35 7.35 14.08
CA ILE A 419 8.71 7.10 15.47
C ILE A 419 8.20 8.25 16.33
N ILE A 420 7.31 7.91 17.26
CA ILE A 420 6.70 8.86 18.19
C ILE A 420 7.37 8.68 19.54
N ARG A 421 8.01 9.73 20.06
CA ARG A 421 8.64 9.76 21.39
C ARG A 421 7.78 10.59 22.35
N PRO A 422 6.71 10.03 22.92
CA PRO A 422 5.87 10.79 23.84
C PRO A 422 6.65 11.13 25.11
N CYS A 423 6.37 12.31 25.66
CA CYS A 423 6.68 12.64 27.05
C CYS A 423 5.84 11.79 28.02
N ALA A 424 5.90 12.10 29.32
CA ALA A 424 5.26 11.26 30.34
C ALA A 424 3.74 11.06 30.09
N LEU A 425 3.35 9.79 29.91
CA LEU A 425 1.98 9.42 29.57
C LEU A 425 1.02 9.57 30.75
N THR A 426 -0.17 10.10 30.48
CA THR A 426 -1.25 10.29 31.47
C THR A 426 -2.55 9.61 31.03
N GLU A 427 -3.47 9.38 31.96
CA GLU A 427 -4.84 8.91 31.69
C GLU A 427 -5.85 10.08 31.55
N ALA A 428 -5.38 11.33 31.51
CA ALA A 428 -6.25 12.47 31.26
C ALA A 428 -6.91 12.35 29.88
N THR A 429 -8.05 12.99 29.70
CA THR A 429 -8.69 13.10 28.39
C THR A 429 -7.78 13.88 27.42
N GLY A 430 -7.74 13.46 26.16
CA GLY A 430 -7.03 14.18 25.10
C GLY A 430 -7.75 15.46 24.66
N GLY A 431 -7.26 16.06 23.57
CA GLY A 431 -7.81 17.29 22.98
C GLY A 431 -7.09 18.57 23.38
N LYS A 432 -5.90 18.45 23.97
CA LYS A 432 -5.01 19.60 24.18
C LYS A 432 -4.22 19.93 22.93
N GLU A 433 -3.74 21.17 22.85
CA GLU A 433 -2.71 21.54 21.89
C GLU A 433 -1.50 20.60 22.05
N LEU A 434 -0.84 20.27 20.95
CA LEU A 434 0.30 19.37 20.93
C LEU A 434 1.55 20.12 20.47
N ILE A 435 2.63 19.97 21.21
CA ILE A 435 3.93 20.56 20.92
C ILE A 435 4.86 19.45 20.46
N PHE A 436 5.34 19.58 19.23
CA PHE A 436 6.25 18.65 18.57
C PHE A 436 7.64 19.27 18.50
N GLU A 437 8.67 18.51 18.87
CA GLU A 437 10.07 18.93 18.75
C GLU A 437 10.93 17.76 18.27
N GLN A 438 12.18 18.07 17.93
CA GLN A 438 13.21 17.10 17.57
C GLN A 438 14.52 17.41 18.32
N GLY A 439 15.31 16.38 18.58
CA GLY A 439 16.58 16.49 19.30
C GLY A 439 16.52 16.01 20.75
N ASP A 440 15.34 15.54 21.18
CA ASP A 440 15.13 14.84 22.43
C ASP A 440 15.41 15.69 23.68
N ASN A 441 14.97 16.95 23.66
CA ASN A 441 15.19 17.90 24.77
C ASN A 441 13.91 18.25 25.54
N ILE A 442 12.73 18.02 24.96
CA ILE A 442 11.48 18.40 25.60
C ILE A 442 11.16 17.57 26.84
N ARG A 443 10.55 18.23 27.82
CA ARG A 443 9.99 17.59 29.01
C ARG A 443 8.52 18.00 29.12
N GLY A 444 7.68 17.10 29.61
CA GLY A 444 6.26 17.36 29.75
C GLY A 444 5.46 16.11 29.99
N LYS A 445 4.17 16.20 29.68
CA LYS A 445 3.21 15.11 29.77
C LYS A 445 2.35 15.09 28.51
N ILE A 446 1.73 13.96 28.21
CA ILE A 446 0.74 13.86 27.13
C ILE A 446 -0.29 12.78 27.49
N SER A 447 -1.53 12.95 27.04
CA SER A 447 -2.56 11.91 27.21
C SER A 447 -2.29 10.71 26.30
N ARG A 448 -2.68 9.51 26.75
CA ARG A 448 -2.64 8.33 25.89
C ARG A 448 -3.65 8.41 24.73
N ASP A 449 -4.70 9.22 24.87
CA ASP A 449 -5.66 9.47 23.80
C ASP A 449 -5.05 10.27 22.65
N ASP A 450 -4.27 11.32 22.95
CA ASP A 450 -3.60 12.13 21.94
C ASP A 450 -2.51 11.32 21.23
N VAL A 451 -1.73 10.51 21.96
CA VAL A 451 -0.74 9.61 21.33
C VAL A 451 -1.42 8.63 20.37
N ALA A 452 -2.59 8.09 20.73
CA ALA A 452 -3.35 7.22 19.84
C ALA A 452 -3.82 7.94 18.57
N GLU A 453 -4.23 9.21 18.69
CA GLU A 453 -4.60 10.05 17.55
C GLU A 453 -3.39 10.29 16.62
N ILE A 454 -2.23 10.67 17.18
CA ILE A 454 -1.00 10.86 16.41
C ILE A 454 -0.64 9.60 15.62
N CYS A 455 -0.82 8.40 16.20
CA CYS A 455 -0.54 7.15 15.50
C CYS A 455 -1.36 6.98 14.23
N ILE A 456 -2.65 7.34 14.28
CA ILE A 456 -3.58 7.20 13.15
C ILE A 456 -3.27 8.26 12.09
N GLN A 457 -3.06 9.50 12.53
CA GLN A 457 -2.73 10.61 11.63
C GLN A 457 -1.40 10.37 10.92
N SER A 458 -0.44 9.72 11.58
CA SER A 458 0.84 9.36 10.96
C SER A 458 0.65 8.44 9.75
N LEU A 459 -0.25 7.45 9.83
CA LEU A 459 -0.52 6.53 8.71
C LEU A 459 -1.22 7.19 7.51
N GLN A 460 -1.83 8.35 7.71
CA GLN A 460 -2.63 9.05 6.70
C GLN A 460 -1.86 10.17 6.00
N GLN A 461 -0.65 10.51 6.48
CA GLN A 461 0.08 11.69 6.03
C GLN A 461 1.42 11.30 5.41
N PRO A 462 1.64 11.55 4.10
CA PRO A 462 2.94 11.27 3.45
C PRO A 462 4.10 12.00 4.13
N LYS A 463 3.83 13.18 4.68
CA LYS A 463 4.82 14.00 5.40
C LYS A 463 5.24 13.41 6.74
N ALA A 464 4.54 12.43 7.28
CA ALA A 464 4.93 11.70 8.48
C ALA A 464 5.97 10.59 8.21
N ARG A 465 6.35 10.38 6.94
CA ARG A 465 7.33 9.37 6.53
C ARG A 465 8.73 9.68 7.01
N ASN A 466 9.36 8.64 7.55
CA ASN A 466 10.73 8.62 8.07
C ASN A 466 10.95 9.75 9.09
N LEU A 467 9.95 10.04 9.91
CA LEU A 467 10.07 11.03 10.97
C LEU A 467 10.33 10.36 12.32
N THR A 468 11.26 10.93 13.09
CA THR A 468 11.33 10.77 14.54
C THR A 468 11.07 12.11 15.21
N PHE A 469 10.13 12.16 16.16
CA PHE A 469 9.87 13.39 16.92
C PHE A 469 9.43 13.11 18.36
N GLU A 470 9.68 14.07 19.23
CA GLU A 470 9.14 14.10 20.57
C GLU A 470 7.83 14.90 20.63
N VAL A 471 6.92 14.50 21.52
CA VAL A 471 5.64 15.20 21.67
C VAL A 471 5.21 15.35 23.13
N LYS A 472 4.68 16.53 23.47
CA LYS A 472 3.99 16.82 24.74
C LYS A 472 2.69 17.57 24.49
N GLN A 473 1.79 17.58 25.47
CA GLN A 473 0.64 18.47 25.48
C GLN A 473 1.06 19.89 25.87
N GLY A 474 0.42 20.89 25.26
CA GLY A 474 0.45 22.29 25.66
C GLY A 474 -0.51 22.59 26.81
N GLU A 475 -0.65 23.88 27.13
CA GLU A 475 -1.51 24.34 28.21
C GLU A 475 -2.97 24.53 27.76
N ASN A 476 -3.17 24.87 26.49
CA ASN A 476 -4.46 25.18 25.89
C ASN A 476 -5.16 23.95 25.30
N ASN A 477 -6.47 24.05 25.14
CA ASN A 477 -7.24 23.09 24.35
C ASN A 477 -7.03 23.33 22.85
N ALA A 478 -7.00 22.25 22.06
CA ALA A 478 -6.91 22.34 20.62
C ALA A 478 -8.32 22.57 20.02
N ASN A 479 -8.47 23.65 19.24
CA ASN A 479 -9.71 23.87 18.46
C ASN A 479 -9.70 23.05 17.16
N SER A 480 -8.54 22.93 16.51
CA SER A 480 -8.27 22.05 15.38
C SER A 480 -6.75 21.93 15.18
N MET A 481 -6.28 20.78 14.67
CA MET A 481 -4.86 20.57 14.37
C MET A 481 -4.68 20.34 12.87
N ASN A 482 -3.77 21.09 12.26
CA ASN A 482 -3.36 20.87 10.87
C ASN A 482 -2.18 19.88 10.83
N TRP A 483 -2.49 18.59 10.78
CA TRP A 483 -1.50 17.51 10.79
C TRP A 483 -0.48 17.60 9.66
N ASN A 484 -0.92 17.97 8.46
CA ASN A 484 -0.03 18.12 7.31
C ASN A 484 1.01 19.22 7.55
N GLN A 485 0.59 20.36 8.07
CA GLN A 485 1.49 21.47 8.42
C GLN A 485 2.46 21.08 9.54
N ILE A 486 1.96 20.39 10.58
CA ILE A 486 2.78 19.91 11.71
C ILE A 486 3.88 18.99 11.18
N PHE A 487 3.53 17.92 10.46
CA PHE A 487 4.52 16.97 9.95
C PHE A 487 5.47 17.60 8.92
N SER A 488 4.99 18.53 8.09
CA SER A 488 5.84 19.26 7.14
C SER A 488 6.88 20.17 7.80
N SER A 489 6.66 20.58 9.05
CA SER A 489 7.61 21.42 9.80
C SER A 489 8.76 20.62 10.42
N LEU A 490 8.63 19.29 10.49
CA LEU A 490 9.63 18.38 11.03
C LEU A 490 10.60 17.93 9.95
N LYS A 491 11.83 17.60 10.36
CA LYS A 491 12.88 17.08 9.47
C LYS A 491 12.83 15.55 9.44
N PRO A 492 12.76 14.93 8.24
CA PRO A 492 12.98 13.49 8.11
C PRO A 492 14.33 13.05 8.64
N ASP A 493 14.35 11.85 9.19
CA ASP A 493 15.56 11.11 9.51
C ASP A 493 16.39 10.93 8.23
N LYS A 494 17.72 10.92 8.38
CA LYS A 494 18.67 10.90 7.26
C LYS A 494 18.90 9.52 6.68
#